data_AF-A0A109IML2-F1
#
_entry.id   AF-A0A109IML2-F1
#
_cell.length_a   1.000
_cell.length_b   1.000
_cell.length_c   1.000
_cell.angle_alpha   90.00
_cell.angle_beta   90.00
_cell.angle_gamma   90.00
#
_symmetry.space_group_name_H-M   'P 1'
#
loop_
_entity.id
_entity.type
_entity.pdbx_description
1 polymer ?
#
loop_
_entity_poly.entity_id
_entity_poly.type
_entity_poly.pdbx_seq_one_letter_code
_entity_poly.pdbx_strand_id
1 'polypeptide(L)'
;MKGVARQVIDGRTALDRAGVAAHTGAAYSTVIHWHRHRVRFGFPSGFAHDGREWFWLDDIEAFHAAHLRAKRAELTTVNRRGDPEDLLGSGAAAKVFGYGSYRNLPDTLLDHPDRVEMLPDGRVRRLWFRRTVWAVADARTGRQSTGRPLGATGVRQPHPYADDPRLQAAVTLLAEADAAGQDRRGLGVILAQQLGITPRTAQRLLAAAADAAGASPE
;
A
#
# COMPACT_ATOMS: atom_id res chain seq x y z
N MET A 1 9.88 -11.83 33.26
CA MET A 1 10.75 -13.02 33.12
C MET A 1 10.99 -13.24 31.63
N LYS A 2 12.25 -13.16 31.16
CA LYS A 2 12.57 -13.47 29.75
C LYS A 2 12.36 -14.97 29.56
N GLY A 3 11.28 -15.35 28.88
CA GLY A 3 11.05 -16.73 28.45
C GLY A 3 12.23 -17.21 27.62
N VAL A 4 12.62 -18.47 27.81
CA VAL A 4 13.70 -19.10 27.07
C VAL A 4 13.29 -19.16 25.60
N ALA A 5 13.93 -18.37 24.75
CA ALA A 5 13.57 -18.26 23.34
C ALA A 5 13.90 -19.53 22.51
N ARG A 6 14.87 -20.32 22.97
CA ARG A 6 15.39 -21.49 22.29
C ARG A 6 15.75 -22.57 23.31
N GLN A 7 15.32 -23.80 23.09
CA GLN A 7 15.57 -24.94 23.97
C GLN A 7 15.82 -26.22 23.16
N VAL A 8 16.60 -27.15 23.71
CA VAL A 8 16.71 -28.51 23.17
C VAL A 8 15.69 -29.39 23.89
N ILE A 9 14.77 -29.98 23.13
CA ILE A 9 13.70 -30.87 23.61
C ILE A 9 13.82 -32.16 22.80
N ASP A 10 13.95 -33.30 23.49
CA ASP A 10 14.12 -34.62 22.86
C ASP A 10 15.24 -34.67 21.80
N GLY A 11 16.35 -33.98 22.06
CA GLY A 11 17.51 -33.92 21.17
C GLY A 11 17.34 -33.01 19.94
N ARG A 12 16.19 -32.35 19.78
CA ARG A 12 15.92 -31.39 18.69
C ARG A 12 15.81 -29.97 19.23
N THR A 13 16.23 -28.99 18.44
CA THR A 13 16.08 -27.58 18.83
C THR A 13 14.65 -27.12 18.58
N ALA A 14 14.04 -26.50 19.58
CA ALA A 14 12.77 -25.81 19.48
C ALA A 14 12.91 -24.32 19.84
N LEU A 15 12.01 -23.50 19.28
CA LEU A 15 11.88 -22.07 19.52
C LEU A 15 10.50 -21.77 20.10
N ASP A 16 10.42 -20.86 21.06
CA ASP A 16 9.15 -20.21 21.39
C ASP A 16 8.84 -19.10 20.35
N ARG A 17 7.69 -18.42 20.46
CA ARG A 17 7.35 -17.33 19.52
C ARG A 17 8.39 -16.20 19.49
N ALA A 18 9.04 -15.91 20.61
CA ALA A 18 10.08 -14.87 20.69
C ALA A 18 11.36 -15.35 20.00
N GLY A 19 11.70 -16.63 20.14
CA GLY A 19 12.76 -17.30 19.40
C GLY A 19 12.51 -17.30 17.90
N VAL A 20 11.28 -17.60 17.45
CA VAL A 20 10.92 -17.53 16.03
C VAL A 20 11.13 -16.11 15.49
N ALA A 21 10.69 -15.08 16.21
CA ALA A 21 10.87 -13.68 15.82
C ALA A 21 12.36 -13.32 15.71
N ALA A 22 13.15 -13.66 16.73
CA ALA A 22 14.59 -13.41 16.74
C ALA A 22 15.33 -14.17 15.61
N HIS A 23 14.94 -15.42 15.35
CA HIS A 23 15.58 -16.27 14.35
C HIS A 23 15.23 -15.84 12.91
N THR A 24 13.97 -15.49 12.64
CA THR A 24 13.51 -15.08 11.30
C THR A 24 13.77 -13.60 11.01
N GLY A 25 14.09 -12.80 12.03
CA GLY A 25 14.16 -11.33 11.94
C GLY A 25 12.80 -10.64 11.80
N ALA A 26 11.70 -11.38 11.93
CA ALA A 26 10.35 -10.84 11.88
C ALA A 26 9.95 -10.18 13.21
N ALA A 27 9.05 -9.20 13.16
CA ALA A 27 8.44 -8.66 14.37
C ALA A 27 7.60 -9.74 15.08
N TYR A 28 7.57 -9.70 16.41
CA TYR A 28 6.79 -10.66 17.22
C TYR A 28 5.30 -10.68 16.83
N SER A 29 4.71 -9.53 16.53
CA SER A 29 3.33 -9.40 16.03
C SER A 29 3.13 -10.10 14.68
N THR A 30 4.14 -10.11 13.82
CA THR A 30 4.13 -10.84 12.55
C THR A 30 4.11 -12.35 12.79
N VAL A 31 4.88 -12.85 13.77
CA VAL A 31 4.85 -14.27 14.15
C VAL A 31 3.46 -14.66 14.68
N ILE A 32 2.84 -13.83 15.52
CA ILE A 32 1.45 -14.05 15.97
C ILE A 32 0.49 -14.10 14.77
N HIS A 33 0.66 -13.20 13.80
CA HIS A 33 -0.18 -13.17 12.60
C HIS A 33 -0.02 -14.44 11.75
N TRP A 34 1.22 -14.87 11.50
CA TRP A 34 1.50 -16.12 10.80
C TRP A 34 0.89 -17.33 11.51
N HIS A 35 1.05 -17.42 12.83
CA HIS A 35 0.49 -18.50 13.63
C HIS A 35 -1.04 -18.51 13.62
N ARG A 36 -1.68 -17.35 13.82
CA ARG A 36 -3.15 -17.20 13.77
C ARG A 36 -3.72 -17.64 12.42
N HIS A 37 -2.99 -17.37 11.33
CA HIS A 37 -3.40 -17.69 9.97
C HIS A 37 -2.53 -18.81 9.37
N ARG A 38 -2.12 -19.78 10.19
CA ARG A 38 -1.11 -20.78 9.80
C ARG A 38 -1.44 -21.55 8.54
N VAL A 39 -2.70 -21.90 8.33
CA VAL A 39 -3.16 -22.63 7.12
C VAL A 39 -2.92 -21.81 5.86
N ARG A 40 -3.14 -20.49 5.92
CA ARG A 40 -2.91 -19.59 4.79
C ARG A 40 -1.42 -19.40 4.50
N PHE A 41 -0.59 -19.31 5.53
CA PHE A 41 0.83 -19.00 5.39
C PHE A 41 1.73 -20.24 5.33
N GLY A 42 1.21 -21.43 5.63
CA GLY A 42 2.02 -22.64 5.82
C GLY A 42 2.87 -22.59 7.09
N PHE A 43 2.48 -21.81 8.11
CA PHE A 43 3.23 -21.73 9.37
C PHE A 43 3.10 -23.05 10.14
N PRO A 44 4.19 -23.59 10.74
CA PRO A 44 4.15 -24.90 11.37
C PRO A 44 3.25 -24.94 12.61
N SER A 45 2.70 -26.12 12.90
CA SER A 45 1.95 -26.36 14.12
C SER A 45 2.91 -26.37 15.32
N GLY A 46 2.56 -25.65 16.37
CA GLY A 46 3.29 -25.70 17.63
C GLY A 46 2.95 -26.96 18.44
N PHE A 47 3.78 -27.27 19.41
CA PHE A 47 3.53 -28.31 20.41
C PHE A 47 3.69 -27.73 21.81
N ALA A 48 3.01 -28.34 22.79
CA ALA A 48 3.10 -27.92 24.18
C ALA A 48 4.26 -28.64 24.88
N HIS A 49 5.12 -27.87 25.56
CA HIS A 49 6.18 -28.38 26.44
C HIS A 49 6.37 -27.39 27.59
N ASP A 50 6.36 -27.88 28.83
CA ASP A 50 6.43 -27.09 30.06
C ASP A 50 5.43 -25.91 30.12
N GLY A 51 4.18 -26.18 29.69
CA GLY A 51 3.10 -25.19 29.69
C GLY A 51 3.29 -24.05 28.67
N ARG A 52 4.25 -24.17 27.75
CA ARG A 52 4.52 -23.21 26.68
C ARG A 52 4.37 -23.85 25.32
N GLU A 53 4.06 -23.03 24.31
CA GLU A 53 4.02 -23.46 22.92
C GLU A 53 5.41 -23.28 22.28
N TRP A 54 5.87 -24.34 21.63
CA TRP A 54 7.15 -24.46 20.97
C TRP A 54 7.00 -24.87 19.51
N PHE A 55 7.98 -24.51 18.70
CA PHE A 55 8.06 -24.83 17.28
C PHE A 55 9.43 -25.41 16.99
N TRP A 56 9.52 -26.51 16.24
CA TRP A 56 10.81 -27.06 15.86
C TRP A 56 11.55 -26.09 14.93
N LEU A 57 12.86 -25.95 15.15
CA LEU A 57 13.68 -24.99 14.40
C LEU A 57 13.71 -25.32 12.90
N ASP A 58 13.86 -26.58 12.55
CA ASP A 58 13.88 -27.08 11.17
C ASP A 58 12.57 -26.78 10.43
N ASP A 59 11.42 -26.97 11.10
CA ASP A 59 10.11 -26.61 10.55
C ASP A 59 9.97 -25.10 10.32
N ILE A 60 10.53 -24.28 11.23
CA ILE A 60 10.54 -22.82 11.10
C ILE A 60 11.47 -22.37 9.97
N GLU A 61 12.63 -22.99 9.82
CA GLU A 61 13.58 -22.72 8.73
C GLU A 61 12.96 -23.07 7.36
N ALA A 62 12.32 -24.25 7.27
CA ALA A 62 11.61 -24.68 6.06
C ALA A 62 10.47 -23.73 5.70
N PHE A 63 9.64 -23.36 6.67
CA PHE A 63 8.59 -22.35 6.49
C PHE A 63 9.17 -21.02 6.02
N HIS A 64 10.22 -20.52 6.68
CA HIS A 64 10.77 -19.20 6.38
C HIS A 64 11.39 -19.15 4.98
N ALA A 65 12.11 -20.20 4.58
CA ALA A 65 12.65 -20.33 3.23
C ALA A 65 11.54 -20.35 2.16
N ALA A 66 10.47 -21.14 2.38
CA ALA A 66 9.32 -21.19 1.49
C ALA A 66 8.58 -19.83 1.43
N HIS A 67 8.40 -19.17 2.58
CA HIS A 67 7.75 -17.87 2.69
C HIS A 67 8.53 -16.78 1.94
N LEU A 68 9.86 -16.75 2.06
CA LEU A 68 10.72 -15.83 1.31
C LEU A 68 10.69 -16.13 -0.20
N ARG A 69 10.67 -17.40 -0.59
CA ARG A 69 10.55 -17.80 -2.00
C ARG A 69 9.21 -17.35 -2.60
N ALA A 70 8.10 -17.56 -1.89
CA ALA A 70 6.78 -17.12 -2.32
C ALA A 70 6.73 -15.59 -2.47
N LYS A 71 7.24 -14.84 -1.48
CA LYS A 71 7.35 -13.38 -1.56
C LYS A 71 8.19 -12.91 -2.75
N ARG A 72 9.32 -13.57 -3.03
CA ARG A 72 10.16 -13.27 -4.19
C ARG A 72 9.45 -13.55 -5.52
N ALA A 73 8.62 -14.59 -5.59
CA ALA A 73 7.86 -14.92 -6.80
C ALA A 73 6.78 -13.88 -7.13
N GLU A 74 6.26 -13.16 -6.13
CA GLU A 74 5.31 -12.05 -6.31
C GLU A 74 5.99 -10.74 -6.77
N LEU A 75 7.33 -10.67 -6.72
CA LEU A 75 8.04 -9.46 -7.13
C LEU A 75 8.03 -9.29 -8.64
N THR A 76 8.09 -8.02 -9.08
CA THR A 76 8.28 -7.70 -10.49
C THR A 76 9.57 -8.33 -11.01
N THR A 77 9.47 -8.97 -12.17
CA THR A 77 10.61 -9.57 -12.88
C THR A 77 11.67 -8.52 -13.16
N VAL A 78 12.90 -8.79 -12.72
CA VAL A 78 14.06 -7.91 -12.92
C VAL A 78 14.68 -8.22 -14.28
N ASN A 79 14.89 -7.20 -15.11
CA ASN A 79 15.64 -7.35 -16.35
C ASN A 79 17.15 -7.48 -16.07
N ARG A 80 17.72 -8.66 -16.35
CA ARG A 80 19.14 -8.98 -16.14
C ARG A 80 20.03 -8.84 -17.38
N ARG A 81 19.53 -8.22 -18.46
CA ARG A 81 20.32 -7.97 -19.66
C ARG A 81 21.16 -6.70 -19.51
N GLY A 82 22.24 -6.57 -20.28
CA GLY A 82 23.08 -5.38 -20.36
C GLY A 82 24.37 -5.47 -19.52
N ASP A 83 25.23 -4.46 -19.66
CA ASP A 83 26.52 -4.41 -18.99
C ASP A 83 26.33 -4.03 -17.49
N PRO A 84 26.91 -4.78 -16.54
CA PRO A 84 26.93 -4.42 -15.12
C PRO A 84 27.45 -3.01 -14.83
N GLU A 85 28.36 -2.50 -15.65
CA GLU A 85 29.00 -1.19 -15.53
C GLU A 85 28.22 -0.06 -16.23
N ASP A 86 27.10 -0.37 -16.89
CA ASP A 86 26.23 0.64 -17.48
C ASP A 86 25.73 1.59 -16.40
N LEU A 87 25.96 2.88 -16.59
CA LEU A 87 25.47 3.93 -15.69
C LEU A 87 24.04 4.35 -16.09
N LEU A 88 23.08 4.07 -15.22
CA LEU A 88 21.64 4.22 -15.47
C LEU A 88 21.06 5.40 -14.71
N GLY A 89 20.23 6.20 -15.39
CA GLY A 89 19.34 7.16 -14.72
C GLY A 89 18.03 6.51 -14.25
N SER A 90 17.23 7.27 -13.50
CA SER A 90 16.02 6.77 -12.83
C SER A 90 15.03 6.06 -13.75
N GLY A 91 14.81 6.56 -14.97
CA GLY A 91 13.93 5.90 -15.94
C GLY A 91 14.44 4.55 -16.42
N ALA A 92 15.76 4.41 -16.63
CA ALA A 92 16.36 3.14 -17.03
C ALA A 92 16.41 2.15 -15.87
N ALA A 93 16.75 2.62 -14.66
CA ALA A 93 16.68 1.81 -13.45
C ALA A 93 15.26 1.26 -13.22
N ALA A 94 14.22 2.09 -13.41
CA ALA A 94 12.83 1.64 -13.27
C ALA A 94 12.47 0.50 -14.24
N LYS A 95 12.94 0.58 -15.48
CA LYS A 95 12.78 -0.51 -16.47
C LYS A 95 13.52 -1.78 -16.04
N VAL A 96 14.68 -1.66 -15.39
CA VAL A 96 15.39 -2.83 -14.82
C VAL A 96 14.55 -3.53 -13.74
N PHE A 97 13.84 -2.78 -12.90
CA PHE A 97 12.89 -3.34 -11.93
C PHE A 97 11.57 -3.84 -12.54
N GLY A 98 11.31 -3.61 -13.83
CA GLY A 98 10.02 -3.88 -14.45
C GLY A 98 8.91 -2.91 -14.03
N TYR A 99 9.25 -1.71 -13.55
CA TYR A 99 8.28 -0.68 -13.17
C TYR A 99 7.89 0.21 -14.35
N GLY A 100 6.61 0.59 -14.41
CA GLY A 100 6.09 1.52 -15.42
C GLY A 100 6.49 2.99 -15.19
N SER A 101 7.03 3.34 -14.01
CA SER A 101 7.41 4.71 -13.67
C SER A 101 8.60 4.75 -12.71
N TYR A 102 9.49 5.73 -12.91
CA TYR A 102 10.62 5.99 -12.02
C TYR A 102 10.21 6.46 -10.62
N ARG A 103 8.97 6.92 -10.45
CA ARG A 103 8.42 7.29 -9.14
C ARG A 103 8.23 6.09 -8.21
N ASN A 104 8.26 4.88 -8.76
CA ASN A 104 8.15 3.63 -8.00
C ASN A 104 9.52 3.03 -7.64
N LEU A 105 10.61 3.75 -7.91
CA LEU A 105 11.92 3.29 -7.46
C LEU A 105 11.96 3.22 -5.93
N PRO A 106 12.60 2.18 -5.37
CA PRO A 106 12.68 2.03 -3.93
C PRO A 106 13.60 3.10 -3.33
N ASP A 107 13.24 3.58 -2.14
CA ASP A 107 14.04 4.56 -1.39
C ASP A 107 15.47 4.04 -1.15
N THR A 108 15.61 2.74 -0.90
CA THR A 108 16.92 2.07 -0.75
C THR A 108 17.84 2.23 -1.95
N LEU A 109 17.30 2.43 -3.16
CA LEU A 109 18.12 2.81 -4.32
C LEU A 109 18.32 4.33 -4.39
N LEU A 110 17.25 5.10 -4.13
CA LEU A 110 17.29 6.57 -4.22
C LEU A 110 18.28 7.22 -3.26
N ASP A 111 18.48 6.62 -2.09
CA ASP A 111 19.37 7.11 -1.03
C ASP A 111 20.85 6.77 -1.30
N HIS A 112 21.13 5.86 -2.24
CA HIS A 112 22.47 5.36 -2.53
C HIS A 112 22.81 5.44 -4.04
N PRO A 113 22.90 6.65 -4.63
CA PRO A 113 23.40 6.82 -5.98
C PRO A 113 24.90 6.54 -6.09
N ASP A 114 25.31 5.81 -7.13
CA ASP A 114 26.72 5.62 -7.46
C ASP A 114 27.35 6.92 -8.00
N ARG A 115 26.55 7.74 -8.67
CA ARG A 115 26.96 9.07 -9.15
C ARG A 115 25.82 10.07 -9.06
N VAL A 116 26.18 11.30 -8.76
CA VAL A 116 25.26 12.44 -8.70
C VAL A 116 25.75 13.52 -9.65
N GLU A 117 24.86 14.02 -10.50
CA GLU A 117 25.15 15.10 -11.45
C GLU A 117 24.21 16.28 -11.18
N MET A 118 24.77 17.49 -11.15
CA MET A 118 23.99 18.72 -11.07
C MET A 118 23.74 19.20 -12.50
N LEU A 119 22.48 19.37 -12.86
CA LEU A 119 22.08 19.91 -14.16
C LEU A 119 22.17 21.44 -14.15
N PRO A 120 22.28 22.08 -15.33
CA PRO A 120 22.31 23.54 -15.46
C PRO A 120 21.10 24.26 -14.86
N ASP A 121 19.96 23.57 -14.73
CA ASP A 121 18.72 24.08 -14.12
C ASP A 121 18.69 23.92 -12.58
N GLY A 122 19.82 23.53 -11.97
CA GLY A 122 19.95 23.28 -10.54
C GLY A 122 19.37 21.95 -10.08
N ARG A 123 18.80 21.13 -10.98
CA ARG A 123 18.24 19.83 -10.60
C ARG A 123 19.35 18.80 -10.42
N VAL A 124 19.11 17.90 -9.48
CA VAL A 124 20.02 16.79 -9.18
C VAL A 124 19.58 15.54 -9.92
N ARG A 125 20.46 15.01 -10.77
CA ARG A 125 20.31 13.72 -11.43
C ARG A 125 21.11 12.66 -10.69
N ARG A 126 20.41 11.62 -10.26
CA ARG A 126 21.00 10.43 -9.64
C ARG A 126 21.23 9.37 -10.70
N LEU A 127 22.35 8.67 -10.57
CA LEU A 127 22.80 7.64 -11.48
C LEU A 127 23.30 6.43 -10.70
N TRP A 128 23.07 5.23 -11.23
CA TRP A 128 23.45 3.96 -10.63
C TRP A 128 24.05 3.03 -11.66
N PHE A 129 25.08 2.28 -11.29
CA PHE A 129 25.52 1.15 -12.09
C PHE A 129 24.42 0.10 -12.16
N ARG A 130 24.32 -0.59 -13.31
CA ARG A 130 23.34 -1.67 -13.48
C ARG A 130 23.52 -2.76 -12.42
N ARG A 131 24.76 -3.08 -12.03
CA ARG A 131 25.04 -4.00 -10.91
C ARG A 131 24.43 -3.56 -9.58
N THR A 132 24.46 -2.26 -9.28
CA THR A 132 23.87 -1.69 -8.06
C THR A 132 22.36 -1.83 -8.08
N VAL A 133 21.74 -1.55 -9.23
CA VAL A 133 20.29 -1.74 -9.43
C VAL A 133 19.90 -3.21 -9.23
N TRP A 134 20.67 -4.16 -9.76
CA TRP A 134 20.42 -5.60 -9.54
C TRP A 134 20.59 -6.01 -8.09
N ALA A 135 21.67 -5.57 -7.42
CA ALA A 135 21.90 -5.88 -6.02
C ALA A 135 20.73 -5.40 -5.14
N VAL A 136 20.25 -4.17 -5.36
CA VAL A 136 19.05 -3.67 -4.67
C VAL A 136 17.82 -4.48 -5.04
N ALA A 137 17.67 -4.89 -6.30
CA ALA A 137 16.55 -5.72 -6.73
C ALA A 137 16.53 -7.11 -6.09
N ASP A 138 17.71 -7.70 -5.84
CA ASP A 138 17.92 -8.99 -5.17
C ASP A 138 17.69 -8.90 -3.65
N ALA A 139 18.02 -7.75 -3.07
CA ALA A 139 17.77 -7.48 -1.66
C ALA A 139 16.28 -7.23 -1.34
N ARG A 140 15.40 -7.14 -2.34
CA ARG A 140 13.95 -6.93 -2.11
C ARG A 140 13.35 -8.14 -1.38
N THR A 141 12.85 -7.90 -0.17
CA THR A 141 12.19 -8.93 0.68
C THR A 141 10.66 -8.88 0.63
N GLY A 142 10.08 -8.02 -0.22
CA GLY A 142 8.63 -7.94 -0.43
C GLY A 142 8.22 -6.76 -1.30
N ARG A 143 6.91 -6.65 -1.56
CA ARG A 143 6.32 -5.47 -2.20
C ARG A 143 6.56 -4.26 -1.31
N GLN A 144 7.49 -3.38 -1.70
CA GLN A 144 7.52 -2.01 -1.20
C GLN A 144 6.15 -1.42 -1.53
N SER A 145 5.28 -1.30 -0.54
CA SER A 145 3.92 -0.80 -0.76
C SER A 145 4.02 0.69 -1.02
N THR A 146 4.19 1.09 -2.28
CA THR A 146 4.22 2.51 -2.69
C THR A 146 2.83 3.16 -2.68
N GLY A 147 1.90 2.66 -1.86
CA GLY A 147 0.58 3.24 -1.73
C GLY A 147 -0.33 2.48 -0.77
N ARG A 148 -1.40 3.18 -0.36
CA ARG A 148 -2.56 2.64 0.36
C ARG A 148 -2.96 1.31 -0.30
N PRO A 149 -3.17 0.21 0.46
CA PRO A 149 -3.77 -0.98 -0.14
C PRO A 149 -5.03 -0.53 -0.88
N LEU A 150 -5.29 -1.13 -2.04
CA LEU A 150 -6.58 -0.94 -2.71
C LEU A 150 -7.60 -1.40 -1.67
N GLY A 151 -8.20 -0.44 -0.97
CA GLY A 151 -9.25 -0.75 -0.01
C GLY A 151 -10.27 -1.48 -0.84
N ALA A 152 -10.63 -2.70 -0.43
CA ALA A 152 -11.87 -3.31 -0.89
C ALA A 152 -12.89 -2.18 -0.91
N THR A 153 -13.44 -1.89 -2.08
CA THR A 153 -14.39 -0.80 -2.28
C THR A 153 -15.52 -1.08 -1.32
N GLY A 154 -15.41 -0.54 -0.10
CA GLY A 154 -16.46 -0.62 0.89
C GLY A 154 -17.69 -0.04 0.22
N VAL A 155 -18.86 -0.52 0.62
CA VAL A 155 -20.13 0.13 0.32
C VAL A 155 -19.89 1.63 0.38
N ARG A 156 -20.07 2.34 -0.74
CA ARG A 156 -19.89 3.80 -0.81
C ARG A 156 -20.64 4.33 0.40
N GLN A 157 -19.90 4.91 1.35
CA GLN A 157 -20.54 5.60 2.46
C GLN A 157 -21.54 6.58 1.83
N PRO A 158 -22.81 6.56 2.24
CA PRO A 158 -23.81 7.46 1.68
C PRO A 158 -23.26 8.89 1.70
N HIS A 159 -23.52 9.62 0.62
CA HIS A 159 -22.99 10.97 0.47
C HIS A 159 -23.31 11.78 1.73
N PRO A 160 -22.40 12.64 2.25
CA PRO A 160 -22.58 13.32 3.54
C PRO A 160 -23.86 14.16 3.72
N TYR A 161 -24.68 14.28 2.66
CA TYR A 161 -25.93 15.02 2.63
C TYR A 161 -27.13 14.17 2.17
N ALA A 162 -27.00 12.84 2.11
CA ALA A 162 -28.06 11.94 1.63
C ALA A 162 -29.38 12.11 2.41
N ASP A 163 -29.27 12.48 3.69
CA ASP A 163 -30.41 12.76 4.58
C ASP A 163 -30.51 14.26 4.94
N ASP A 164 -29.84 15.15 4.20
CA ASP A 164 -29.88 16.59 4.48
C ASP A 164 -31.15 17.21 3.84
N PRO A 165 -32.07 17.79 4.63
CA PRO A 165 -33.31 18.40 4.10
C PRO A 165 -33.02 19.56 3.13
N ARG A 166 -31.82 20.16 3.18
CA ARG A 166 -31.38 21.22 2.26
C ARG A 166 -31.05 20.70 0.86
N LEU A 167 -30.84 19.39 0.70
CA LEU A 167 -30.59 18.78 -0.60
C LEU A 167 -31.82 18.91 -1.51
N GLN A 168 -33.03 18.79 -0.95
CA GLN A 168 -34.27 18.95 -1.72
C GLN A 168 -34.40 20.36 -2.30
N ALA A 169 -34.01 21.39 -1.55
CA ALA A 169 -34.00 22.77 -2.05
C ALA A 169 -33.00 22.95 -3.21
N ALA A 170 -31.85 22.28 -3.16
CA ALA A 170 -30.87 22.27 -4.24
C ALA A 170 -31.39 21.53 -5.49
N VAL A 171 -32.09 20.41 -5.32
CA VAL A 171 -32.75 19.65 -6.42
C VAL A 171 -33.82 20.51 -7.09
N THR A 172 -34.70 21.14 -6.31
CA THR A 172 -35.75 22.02 -6.83
C THR A 172 -35.16 23.20 -7.60
N LEU A 173 -34.13 23.85 -7.06
CA LEU A 173 -33.49 24.99 -7.72
C LEU A 173 -32.81 24.62 -9.05
N LEU A 174 -32.21 23.41 -9.14
CA LEU A 174 -31.66 22.91 -10.40
C LEU A 174 -32.75 22.61 -11.43
N ALA A 175 -33.85 21.98 -11.01
CA ALA A 175 -34.98 21.68 -11.89
C ALA A 175 -35.66 22.95 -12.43
N GLU A 176 -35.81 23.98 -11.60
CA GLU A 176 -36.35 25.29 -12.01
C GLU A 176 -35.43 25.99 -13.01
N ALA A 177 -34.11 25.97 -12.77
CA ALA A 177 -33.13 26.55 -13.69
C ALA A 177 -33.12 25.83 -15.05
N ASP A 178 -33.19 24.50 -15.05
CA ASP A 178 -33.23 23.69 -16.27
C ASP A 178 -34.53 23.91 -17.05
N ALA A 179 -35.69 23.97 -16.37
CA ALA A 179 -36.98 24.25 -16.98
C ALA A 179 -37.07 25.66 -17.57
N ALA A 180 -36.38 26.64 -16.96
CA ALA A 180 -36.27 28.00 -17.46
C ALA A 180 -35.18 28.18 -18.53
N GLY A 181 -34.42 27.13 -18.86
CA GLY A 181 -33.29 27.20 -19.81
C GLY A 181 -32.16 28.12 -19.34
N GLN A 182 -32.02 28.34 -18.03
CA GLN A 182 -31.07 29.27 -17.44
C GLN A 182 -29.71 28.60 -17.19
N ASP A 183 -28.62 29.38 -17.33
CA ASP A 183 -27.28 28.91 -16.97
C ASP A 183 -27.19 28.69 -15.45
N ARG A 184 -26.56 27.58 -15.04
CA ARG A 184 -26.39 27.19 -13.65
C ARG A 184 -25.35 28.02 -12.89
N ARG A 185 -24.66 28.95 -13.58
CA ARG A 185 -23.72 29.91 -12.97
C ARG A 185 -24.45 30.82 -11.98
N GLY A 186 -23.94 30.91 -10.75
CA GLY A 186 -24.49 31.78 -9.71
C GLY A 186 -25.55 31.14 -8.82
N LEU A 187 -26.10 29.96 -9.18
CA LEU A 187 -27.08 29.24 -8.36
C LEU A 187 -26.56 28.92 -6.95
N GLY A 188 -25.26 28.69 -6.79
CA GLY A 188 -24.64 28.48 -5.47
C GLY A 188 -24.69 29.69 -4.56
N VAL A 189 -24.74 30.91 -5.10
CA VAL A 189 -24.89 32.15 -4.31
C VAL A 189 -26.35 32.35 -3.92
N ILE A 190 -27.27 32.08 -4.85
CA ILE A 190 -28.73 32.16 -4.62
C ILE A 190 -29.14 31.17 -3.53
N LEU A 191 -28.73 29.90 -3.66
CA LEU A 191 -29.03 28.86 -2.67
C LEU A 191 -28.42 29.16 -1.30
N ALA A 192 -27.21 29.74 -1.28
CA ALA A 192 -26.55 30.15 -0.03
C ALA A 192 -27.34 31.22 0.71
N GLN A 193 -27.86 32.23 -0.01
CA GLN A 193 -28.69 33.29 0.57
C GLN A 193 -30.04 32.74 1.05
N GLN A 194 -30.69 31.88 0.26
CA GLN A 194 -31.98 31.28 0.61
C GLN A 194 -31.91 30.42 1.88
N LEU A 195 -30.83 29.67 2.06
CA LEU A 195 -30.69 28.73 3.18
C LEU A 195 -29.87 29.27 4.35
N GLY A 196 -29.34 30.50 4.24
CA GLY A 196 -28.47 31.10 5.27
C GLY A 196 -27.17 30.31 5.50
N ILE A 197 -26.62 29.69 4.46
CA ILE A 197 -25.41 28.85 4.52
C ILE A 197 -24.27 29.47 3.72
N THR A 198 -23.05 28.96 3.91
CA THR A 198 -21.90 29.45 3.13
C THR A 198 -22.03 29.09 1.64
N PRO A 199 -21.52 29.92 0.71
CA PRO A 199 -21.50 29.61 -0.72
C PRO A 199 -20.82 28.28 -1.04
N ARG A 200 -19.78 27.90 -0.29
CA ARG A 200 -19.08 26.63 -0.46
C ARG A 200 -19.95 25.42 -0.06
N THR A 201 -20.78 25.55 0.96
CA THR A 201 -21.75 24.51 1.36
C THR A 201 -22.86 24.38 0.32
N ALA A 202 -23.40 25.51 -0.16
CA ALA A 202 -24.43 25.52 -1.20
C ALA A 202 -23.95 24.90 -2.53
N GLN A 203 -22.72 25.20 -2.95
CA GLN A 203 -22.11 24.57 -4.14
C GLN A 203 -21.97 23.05 -3.99
N ARG A 204 -21.62 22.56 -2.79
CA ARG A 204 -21.54 21.12 -2.51
C ARG A 204 -22.90 20.44 -2.52
N LEU A 205 -23.95 21.12 -2.07
CA LEU A 205 -25.32 20.62 -2.15
C LEU A 205 -25.82 20.55 -3.60
N LEU A 206 -25.53 21.56 -4.43
CA LEU A 206 -25.86 21.54 -5.86
C LEU A 206 -25.12 20.43 -6.61
N ALA A 207 -23.84 20.20 -6.31
CA ALA A 207 -23.09 19.09 -6.88
C ALA A 207 -23.69 17.73 -6.49
N ALA A 208 -24.02 17.55 -5.21
CA ALA A 208 -24.66 16.34 -4.72
C ALA A 208 -26.06 16.10 -5.33
N ALA A 209 -26.84 17.17 -5.54
CA ALA A 209 -28.15 17.11 -6.19
C ALA A 209 -28.04 16.71 -7.67
N ALA A 210 -27.04 17.25 -8.39
CA ALA A 210 -26.77 16.88 -9.78
C ALA A 210 -26.30 15.41 -9.90
N ASP A 211 -25.43 14.95 -9.00
CA ASP A 211 -24.98 13.56 -8.96
C ASP A 211 -26.13 12.58 -8.65
N ALA A 212 -27.05 12.96 -7.75
CA ALA A 212 -28.24 12.19 -7.44
C ALA A 212 -29.23 12.12 -8.63
N ALA A 213 -29.42 13.23 -9.33
CA ALA A 213 -30.27 13.29 -10.53
C ALA A 213 -29.69 12.47 -11.70
N GLY A 214 -28.36 12.41 -11.84
CA GLY A 214 -27.68 11.59 -12.84
C GLY A 214 -27.56 10.09 -12.50
N ALA A 215 -27.93 9.69 -11.27
CA ALA A 215 -27.87 8.31 -10.80
C ALA A 215 -29.24 7.60 -10.79
N SER A 216 -30.33 8.27 -11.18
CA SER A 216 -31.62 7.61 -11.44
C SER A 216 -31.53 6.80 -12.74
N PRO A 217 -31.72 5.47 -12.72
CA PRO A 217 -31.85 4.69 -13.93
C PRO A 217 -33.21 4.97 -14.58
N GLU A 218 -33.26 4.99 -15.92
CA GLU A 218 -34.51 4.71 -16.66
C GLU A 218 -35.05 3.33 -16.32
#